data_AF-A0A939EJT4-F1
#
_entry.id   AF-A0A939EJT4-F1
#
_cell.length_a   1.000
_cell.length_b   1.000
_cell.length_c   1.000
_cell.angle_alpha   90.00
_cell.angle_beta   90.00
_cell.angle_gamma   90.00
#
_symmetry.space_group_name_H-M   'P 1'
#
loop_
_entity.id
_entity.type
_entity.pdbx_description
1 polymer ?
#
loop_
_entity_poly.entity_id
_entity_poly.type
_entity_poly.pdbx_seq_one_letter_code
_entity_poly.pdbx_strand_id
1 'polypeptide(L)'
;MKNLIIGALILIGLSLGGQSAQAAPLGLTTEDPTIEASFAVIDFFEFSPGEGDLSTFSAAIDFTSGTSLASPATIDFLGSFSLSDPAASPFGFLDIFDVPNDPFAFPEVLLSGVLIDVGFASDKIELLFGSLTGSVAGEFGSQVLMSVFFDDQLGENPFEALEDGESYTASISISKVASIGVVPLPAALPLLVTAFVGLGLIRRKP
;
A
#
# COMPACT_ATOMS: atom_id res chain seq x y z
N MET A 1 46.79 -42.71 -34.11
CA MET A 1 46.80 -41.28 -33.73
C MET A 1 45.55 -41.04 -32.90
N LYS A 2 45.75 -40.67 -31.64
CA LYS A 2 44.70 -40.49 -30.61
C LYS A 2 44.17 -39.06 -30.74
N ASN A 3 42.90 -38.87 -31.07
CA ASN A 3 42.28 -37.55 -31.04
C ASN A 3 41.34 -37.45 -29.84
N LEU A 4 41.65 -36.46 -29.01
CA LEU A 4 41.05 -36.18 -27.71
C LEU A 4 39.57 -35.79 -27.85
N ILE A 5 38.81 -36.26 -26.86
CA ILE A 5 37.51 -35.77 -26.42
C ILE A 5 37.71 -34.40 -25.77
N ILE A 6 36.91 -33.41 -26.16
CA ILE A 6 36.63 -32.24 -25.30
C ILE A 6 35.12 -32.08 -25.26
N GLY A 7 34.53 -32.61 -24.19
CA GLY A 7 33.13 -32.37 -23.84
C GLY A 7 32.98 -30.98 -23.26
N ALA A 8 32.04 -30.21 -23.79
CA ALA A 8 31.63 -28.94 -23.19
C ALA A 8 30.77 -29.24 -21.96
N LEU A 9 31.32 -28.99 -20.76
CA LEU A 9 30.52 -28.87 -19.54
C LEU A 9 29.80 -27.52 -19.59
N ILE A 10 28.49 -27.52 -19.77
CA ILE A 10 27.66 -26.36 -19.47
C ILE A 10 27.42 -26.38 -17.96
N LEU A 11 28.12 -25.51 -17.23
CA LEU A 11 27.75 -25.16 -15.86
C LEU A 11 26.49 -24.30 -15.93
N ILE A 12 25.33 -24.89 -15.63
CA ILE A 12 24.16 -24.10 -15.24
C ILE A 12 24.46 -23.65 -13.81
N GLY A 13 24.85 -22.39 -13.67
CA GLY A 13 24.97 -21.75 -12.36
C GLY A 13 23.60 -21.71 -11.71
N LEU A 14 23.40 -22.54 -10.69
CA LEU A 14 22.39 -22.32 -9.67
C LEU A 14 22.82 -21.07 -8.89
N SER A 15 22.39 -19.89 -9.35
CA SER A 15 22.35 -18.73 -8.49
C SER A 15 21.25 -18.99 -7.46
N LEU A 16 21.64 -19.56 -6.32
CA LEU A 16 20.91 -19.39 -5.06
C LEU A 16 21.09 -17.92 -4.65
N GLY A 17 20.50 -17.02 -5.43
CA GLY A 17 20.35 -15.63 -5.04
C GLY A 17 19.35 -15.61 -3.90
N GLY A 18 19.76 -15.02 -2.77
CA GLY A 18 18.82 -14.68 -1.71
C GLY A 18 17.66 -13.93 -2.34
N GLN A 19 16.45 -14.45 -2.18
CA GLN A 19 15.25 -13.72 -2.53
C GLN A 19 15.20 -12.59 -1.50
N SER A 20 15.72 -11.42 -1.86
CA SER A 20 15.42 -10.19 -1.13
C SER A 20 13.90 -9.99 -1.18
N ALA A 21 13.35 -9.48 -0.08
CA ALA A 21 11.95 -9.12 0.02
C ALA A 21 11.56 -8.29 -1.19
N GLN A 22 10.60 -8.75 -1.98
CA GLN A 22 10.12 -8.03 -3.15
C GLN A 22 8.65 -7.71 -2.95
N ALA A 23 8.33 -6.91 -1.93
CA ALA A 23 7.03 -6.22 -1.95
C ALA A 23 7.13 -5.13 -3.02
N ALA A 24 6.34 -5.29 -4.07
CA ALA A 24 6.21 -4.28 -5.11
C ALA A 24 5.35 -3.12 -4.59
N PRO A 25 5.34 -1.97 -5.28
CA PRO A 25 4.32 -0.96 -5.04
C PRO A 25 2.93 -1.60 -5.20
N LEU A 26 1.97 -1.21 -4.38
CA LEU A 26 0.59 -1.74 -4.42
C LEU A 26 -0.10 -1.39 -5.75
N GLY A 27 0.38 -0.36 -6.45
CA GLY A 27 -0.09 -0.01 -7.79
C GLY A 27 -1.56 0.43 -7.84
N LEU A 28 -2.11 0.84 -6.70
CA LEU A 28 -3.50 1.28 -6.59
C LEU A 28 -3.65 2.69 -7.17
N THR A 29 -4.73 2.87 -7.95
CA THR A 29 -5.11 4.21 -8.40
C THR A 29 -5.84 4.91 -7.26
N THR A 30 -5.43 6.14 -6.95
CA THR A 30 -6.06 6.97 -5.92
C THR A 30 -6.84 8.12 -6.55
N GLU A 31 -7.80 8.66 -5.80
CA GLU A 31 -8.61 9.82 -6.16
C GLU A 31 -8.95 10.63 -4.90
N ASP A 32 -9.57 11.81 -5.08
CA ASP A 32 -10.13 12.58 -3.97
C ASP A 32 -11.22 11.78 -3.22
N PRO A 33 -11.36 11.92 -1.88
CA PRO A 33 -10.62 12.85 -1.03
C PRO A 33 -9.19 12.41 -0.66
N THR A 34 -8.38 13.40 -0.30
CA THR A 34 -7.01 13.24 0.21
C THR A 34 -6.81 14.06 1.49
N ILE A 35 -6.07 13.51 2.45
CA ILE A 35 -5.61 14.15 3.68
C ILE A 35 -4.09 14.05 3.71
N GLU A 36 -3.40 15.13 4.04
CA GLU A 36 -1.93 15.17 4.08
C GLU A 36 -1.40 15.80 5.37
N ALA A 37 -0.23 15.31 5.78
CA ALA A 37 0.64 15.95 6.74
C ALA A 37 1.99 16.15 6.07
N SER A 38 2.41 17.41 5.86
CA SER A 38 3.70 17.71 5.23
C SER A 38 4.90 17.34 6.11
N PHE A 39 4.67 17.08 7.41
CA PHE A 39 5.68 16.66 8.36
C PHE A 39 5.10 15.66 9.36
N ALA A 40 5.79 14.53 9.51
CA ALA A 40 5.54 13.51 10.50
C ALA A 40 6.89 12.94 10.99
N VAL A 41 6.91 12.49 12.25
CA VAL A 41 8.00 11.67 12.79
C VAL A 41 7.54 10.22 12.73
N ILE A 42 8.32 9.38 12.06
CA ILE A 42 8.04 7.96 11.87
C ILE A 42 9.03 7.17 12.72
N ASP A 43 8.53 6.49 13.74
CA ASP A 43 9.34 5.63 14.59
C ASP A 43 9.36 4.21 14.02
N PHE A 44 10.55 3.60 13.98
CA PHE A 44 10.74 2.20 13.60
C PHE A 44 11.31 1.36 14.75
N PHE A 45 10.72 0.19 14.99
CA PHE A 45 11.20 -0.77 15.99
C PHE A 45 11.16 -2.19 15.44
N GLU A 46 12.24 -2.95 15.62
CA GLU A 46 12.29 -4.38 15.29
C GLU A 46 11.95 -5.20 16.55
N PHE A 47 10.71 -5.66 16.68
CA PHE A 47 10.27 -6.39 17.87
C PHE A 47 10.82 -7.83 17.92
N SER A 48 11.10 -8.42 16.76
CA SER A 48 11.76 -9.72 16.65
C SER A 48 12.51 -9.83 15.32
N PRO A 49 13.53 -10.71 15.22
CA PRO A 49 14.33 -10.83 14.00
C PRO A 49 13.47 -11.02 12.74
N GLY A 50 13.48 -10.02 11.86
CA GLY A 50 12.73 -10.01 10.60
C GLY A 50 11.29 -9.49 10.68
N GLU A 51 10.85 -8.93 11.81
CA GLU A 51 9.53 -8.30 12.01
C GLU A 51 9.71 -6.87 12.51
N GLY A 52 9.13 -5.91 11.81
CA GLY A 52 9.26 -4.49 12.12
C GLY A 52 7.92 -3.80 12.32
N ASP A 53 7.93 -2.81 13.21
CA ASP A 53 6.82 -1.93 13.50
C ASP A 53 7.16 -0.51 13.02
N LEU A 54 6.25 0.12 12.28
CA LEU A 54 6.27 1.54 11.94
C LEU A 54 5.12 2.25 12.64
N SER A 55 5.39 3.43 13.18
CA SER A 55 4.34 4.23 13.81
C SER A 55 4.56 5.72 13.68
N THR A 56 3.48 6.47 13.79
CA THR A 56 3.50 7.91 14.03
C THR A 56 2.40 8.26 15.02
N PHE A 57 2.62 9.30 15.81
CA PHE A 57 1.63 9.81 16.75
C PHE A 57 1.54 11.32 16.64
N SER A 58 0.32 11.81 16.44
CA SER A 58 -0.03 13.22 16.38
C SER A 58 0.60 14.00 15.21
N ALA A 59 0.75 13.37 14.04
CA ALA A 59 1.19 14.08 12.84
C ALA A 59 0.11 15.08 12.38
N ALA A 60 0.43 16.37 12.37
CA ALA A 60 -0.56 17.42 12.13
C ALA A 60 -1.00 17.45 10.67
N ILE A 61 -2.32 17.41 10.44
CA ILE A 61 -2.90 17.57 9.11
C ILE A 61 -2.85 19.04 8.72
N ASP A 62 -2.21 19.34 7.59
CA ASP A 62 -2.05 20.71 7.08
C ASP A 62 -2.67 20.91 5.69
N PHE A 63 -3.08 19.84 5.02
CA PHE A 63 -3.78 19.91 3.74
C PHE A 63 -4.88 18.85 3.61
N THR A 64 -6.01 19.24 3.01
CA THR A 64 -7.06 18.33 2.58
C THR A 64 -7.59 18.72 1.20
N SER A 65 -7.96 17.71 0.41
CA SER A 65 -8.63 17.86 -0.89
C SER A 65 -9.86 16.97 -0.94
N GLY A 66 -10.95 17.44 -1.53
CA GLY A 66 -12.21 16.68 -1.66
C GLY A 66 -12.96 16.38 -0.35
N THR A 67 -12.38 16.70 0.81
CA THR A 67 -12.98 16.61 2.15
C THR A 67 -12.66 17.87 2.97
N SER A 68 -13.45 18.13 4.00
CA SER A 68 -13.24 19.26 4.92
C SER A 68 -13.32 18.77 6.36
N LEU A 69 -12.32 19.11 7.17
CA LEU A 69 -12.32 18.84 8.60
C LEU A 69 -12.88 20.04 9.35
N ALA A 70 -13.73 19.79 10.35
CA ALA A 70 -14.39 20.86 11.12
C ALA A 70 -13.45 21.56 12.11
N SER A 71 -12.36 20.88 12.48
CA SER A 71 -11.35 21.28 13.45
C SER A 71 -9.97 20.83 12.95
N PRO A 72 -8.87 21.37 13.51
CA PRO A 72 -7.55 20.78 13.32
C PRO A 72 -7.58 19.29 13.69
N ALA A 73 -6.77 18.49 13.02
CA ALA A 73 -6.77 17.05 13.18
C ALA A 73 -5.35 16.50 13.09
N THR A 74 -5.14 15.29 13.62
CA THR A 74 -3.86 14.60 13.58
C THR A 74 -4.01 13.18 13.07
N ILE A 75 -2.93 12.66 12.49
CA ILE A 75 -2.80 11.28 12.03
C ILE A 75 -1.98 10.51 13.07
N ASP A 76 -2.54 9.38 13.49
CA ASP A 76 -1.87 8.36 14.29
C ASP A 76 -1.94 7.05 13.50
N PHE A 77 -0.84 6.31 13.40
CA PHE A 77 -0.88 4.95 12.87
C PHE A 77 0.15 4.07 13.54
N LEU A 78 -0.13 2.77 13.50
CA LEU A 78 0.81 1.71 13.83
C LEU A 78 0.64 0.59 12.81
N GLY A 79 1.73 0.13 12.23
CA GLY A 79 1.77 -1.03 11.34
C GLY A 79 2.91 -1.96 11.74
N SER A 80 2.62 -3.25 11.80
CA SER A 80 3.53 -4.34 12.09
C SER A 80 3.51 -5.32 10.91
N PHE A 81 4.67 -5.72 10.42
CA PHE A 81 4.79 -6.59 9.25
C PHE A 81 6.17 -7.27 9.19
N SER A 82 6.25 -8.35 8.39
CA SER A 82 7.52 -9.02 8.14
C SER A 82 8.40 -8.17 7.23
N LEU A 83 9.66 -7.93 7.61
CA LEU A 83 10.64 -7.22 6.78
C LEU A 83 11.00 -8.01 5.52
N SER A 84 10.84 -9.34 5.56
CA SER A 84 11.12 -10.23 4.44
C SER A 84 9.96 -10.38 3.46
N ASP A 85 8.73 -10.18 3.92
CA ASP A 85 7.50 -10.22 3.13
C ASP A 85 6.41 -9.36 3.79
N PRO A 86 6.46 -8.02 3.62
CA PRO A 86 5.54 -7.10 4.31
C PRO A 86 4.06 -7.36 4.03
N ALA A 87 3.74 -7.95 2.89
CA ALA A 87 2.37 -8.25 2.46
C ALA A 87 1.80 -9.56 3.06
N ALA A 88 2.64 -10.46 3.59
CA ALA A 88 2.19 -11.79 4.03
C ALA A 88 1.27 -11.76 5.25
N SER A 89 1.58 -10.90 6.22
CA SER A 89 0.83 -10.83 7.48
C SER A 89 0.89 -9.44 8.14
N PRO A 90 0.49 -8.37 7.43
CA PRO A 90 0.46 -7.05 8.03
C PRO A 90 -0.64 -6.95 9.09
N PHE A 91 -0.36 -6.22 10.15
CA PHE A 91 -1.30 -5.89 11.21
C PHE A 91 -1.11 -4.44 11.62
N GLY A 92 -2.19 -3.71 11.86
CA GLY A 92 -2.06 -2.30 12.22
C GLY A 92 -3.38 -1.56 12.20
N PHE A 93 -3.31 -0.31 12.62
CA PHE A 93 -4.43 0.61 12.63
C PHE A 93 -3.98 2.00 12.19
N LEU A 94 -4.91 2.70 11.57
CA LEU A 94 -4.84 4.13 11.26
C LEU A 94 -5.97 4.77 12.05
N ASP A 95 -5.69 5.88 12.73
CA ASP A 95 -6.68 6.75 13.34
C ASP A 95 -6.37 8.22 12.99
N ILE A 96 -7.40 8.94 12.56
CA ILE A 96 -7.38 10.39 12.39
C ILE A 96 -8.30 10.96 13.46
N PHE A 97 -7.72 11.77 14.34
CA PHE A 97 -8.41 12.40 15.45
C PHE A 97 -8.61 13.87 15.19
N ASP A 98 -9.74 14.40 15.64
CA ASP A 98 -9.85 15.84 15.81
C ASP A 98 -9.02 16.32 17.01
N VAL A 99 -8.62 17.59 16.99
CA VAL A 99 -7.93 18.24 18.11
C VAL A 99 -8.94 19.17 18.78
N PRO A 100 -9.57 18.75 19.88
CA PRO A 100 -10.58 19.57 20.53
C PRO A 100 -9.97 20.84 21.11
N ASN A 101 -10.71 21.95 20.99
CA ASN A 101 -10.32 23.22 21.62
C ASN A 101 -10.36 23.17 23.16
N ASP A 102 -11.12 22.21 23.73
CA ASP A 102 -11.17 21.95 25.16
C ASP A 102 -10.17 20.82 25.51
N PRO A 103 -9.11 21.08 26.32
CA PRO A 103 -8.12 20.07 26.67
C PRO A 103 -8.67 18.91 27.53
N PHE A 104 -9.91 19.01 28.00
CA PHE A 104 -10.59 17.93 28.73
C PHE A 104 -11.57 17.14 27.86
N ALA A 105 -11.86 17.59 26.64
CA ALA A 105 -12.67 16.82 25.70
C ALA A 105 -11.86 15.66 25.12
N PHE A 106 -12.54 14.53 24.93
CA PHE A 106 -11.95 13.41 24.20
C PHE A 106 -11.95 13.72 22.71
N PRO A 107 -10.87 13.42 21.98
CA PRO A 107 -10.85 13.56 20.53
C PRO A 107 -11.88 12.63 19.88
N GLU A 108 -12.58 13.13 18.87
CA GLU A 108 -13.43 12.38 17.97
C GLU A 108 -12.57 11.65 16.93
N VAL A 109 -12.87 10.38 16.69
CA VAL A 109 -12.31 9.62 15.57
C VAL A 109 -13.00 10.06 14.28
N LEU A 110 -12.28 10.80 13.45
CA LEU A 110 -12.75 11.27 12.15
C LEU A 110 -12.68 10.14 11.12
N LEU A 111 -11.55 9.42 11.07
CA LEU A 111 -11.34 8.27 10.21
C LEU A 111 -10.52 7.22 10.96
N SER A 112 -10.92 5.96 10.90
CA SER A 112 -10.14 4.85 11.42
C SER A 112 -10.17 3.68 10.45
N GLY A 113 -9.13 2.87 10.43
CA GLY A 113 -9.01 1.71 9.55
C GLY A 113 -8.03 0.66 10.06
N VAL A 114 -8.17 -0.56 9.56
CA VAL A 114 -7.29 -1.69 9.85
C VAL A 114 -6.37 -1.92 8.66
N LEU A 115 -5.08 -2.14 8.91
CA LEU A 115 -4.08 -2.43 7.88
C LEU A 115 -4.40 -3.77 7.19
N ILE A 116 -4.40 -3.77 5.86
CA ILE A 116 -4.73 -4.92 5.00
C ILE A 116 -3.52 -5.36 4.20
N ASP A 117 -2.72 -4.42 3.70
CA ASP A 117 -1.60 -4.69 2.81
C ASP A 117 -0.49 -3.65 2.98
N VAL A 118 0.73 -4.05 2.65
CA VAL A 118 1.93 -3.21 2.72
C VAL A 118 2.73 -3.39 1.44
N GLY A 119 2.98 -2.28 0.75
CA GLY A 119 3.89 -2.21 -0.38
C GLY A 119 4.95 -1.13 -0.17
N PHE A 120 5.89 -1.05 -1.09
CA PHE A 120 6.89 0.00 -1.08
C PHE A 120 7.40 0.32 -2.48
N ALA A 121 7.96 1.52 -2.62
CA ALA A 121 8.63 1.97 -3.82
C ALA A 121 9.73 2.96 -3.45
N SER A 122 11.00 2.56 -3.53
CA SER A 122 12.12 3.44 -3.23
C SER A 122 12.07 4.04 -1.80
N ASP A 123 11.94 5.36 -1.67
CA ASP A 123 11.85 6.14 -0.43
C ASP A 123 10.41 6.26 0.11
N LYS A 124 9.51 5.39 -0.36
CA LYS A 124 8.09 5.41 -0.01
C LYS A 124 7.60 4.06 0.48
N ILE A 125 6.85 4.08 1.58
CA ILE A 125 6.08 2.92 2.07
C ILE A 125 4.59 3.19 1.83
N GLU A 126 3.89 2.19 1.32
CA GLU A 126 2.47 2.21 0.99
C GLU A 126 1.72 1.28 1.95
N LEU A 127 0.76 1.82 2.68
CA LEU A 127 -0.04 1.12 3.68
C LEU A 127 -1.52 1.19 3.28
N LEU A 128 -2.11 0.05 2.95
CA LEU A 128 -3.53 -0.05 2.57
C LEU A 128 -4.38 -0.34 3.80
N PHE A 129 -5.26 0.57 4.16
CA PHE A 129 -6.22 0.37 5.24
C PHE A 129 -7.62 0.14 4.69
N GLY A 130 -8.40 -0.69 5.37
CA GLY A 130 -9.83 -0.84 5.11
C GLY A 130 -10.61 -1.07 6.39
N SER A 131 -11.83 -1.60 6.27
CA SER A 131 -12.79 -1.64 7.39
C SER A 131 -12.98 -0.26 8.02
N LEU A 132 -13.13 0.75 7.17
CA LEU A 132 -13.08 2.15 7.59
C LEU A 132 -14.27 2.52 8.49
N THR A 133 -14.01 3.27 9.56
CA THR A 133 -15.01 3.83 10.48
C THR A 133 -14.70 5.28 10.83
N GLY A 134 -15.62 5.98 11.51
CA GLY A 134 -15.48 7.41 11.82
C GLY A 134 -16.42 8.30 11.02
N SER A 135 -16.46 9.58 11.35
CA SER A 135 -17.42 10.54 10.78
C SER A 135 -17.15 10.87 9.30
N VAL A 136 -15.90 10.78 8.81
CA VAL A 136 -15.56 11.03 7.40
C VAL A 136 -15.34 9.75 6.57
N ALA A 137 -15.43 8.55 7.17
CA ALA A 137 -15.18 7.29 6.47
C ALA A 137 -16.05 7.07 5.22
N GLY A 138 -17.29 7.57 5.24
CA GLY A 138 -18.19 7.46 4.09
C GLY A 138 -17.68 8.17 2.82
N GLU A 139 -16.83 9.18 2.96
CA GLU A 139 -16.25 9.93 1.83
C GLU A 139 -15.11 9.17 1.15
N PHE A 140 -14.36 8.38 1.93
CA PHE A 140 -13.23 7.57 1.47
C PHE A 140 -13.63 6.19 0.92
N GLY A 141 -14.89 5.77 1.10
CA GLY A 141 -15.36 4.48 0.59
C GLY A 141 -14.92 3.31 1.47
N SER A 142 -14.42 2.23 0.85
CA SER A 142 -14.08 1.00 1.58
C SER A 142 -12.63 0.91 2.05
N GLN A 143 -11.73 1.66 1.42
CA GLN A 143 -10.29 1.55 1.60
C GLN A 143 -9.60 2.90 1.36
N VAL A 144 -8.52 3.13 2.09
CA VAL A 144 -7.59 4.24 1.86
C VAL A 144 -6.18 3.72 1.66
N LEU A 145 -5.43 4.38 0.79
CA LEU A 145 -4.00 4.19 0.66
C LEU A 145 -3.30 5.32 1.41
N MET A 146 -2.55 4.96 2.45
CA MET A 146 -1.60 5.86 3.08
C MET A 146 -0.23 5.67 2.46
N SER A 147 0.39 6.74 2.00
CA SER A 147 1.77 6.78 1.53
C SER A 147 2.62 7.57 2.50
N VAL A 148 3.69 6.96 2.98
CA VAL A 148 4.72 7.59 3.84
C VAL A 148 5.95 7.83 2.97
N PHE A 149 6.27 9.10 2.70
CA PHE A 149 7.41 9.51 1.90
C PHE A 149 8.52 10.02 2.82
N PHE A 150 9.61 9.27 2.93
CA PHE A 150 10.72 9.64 3.80
C PHE A 150 11.54 10.77 3.18
N ASP A 151 12.00 11.72 4.01
CA ASP A 151 12.85 12.81 3.54
C ASP A 151 14.26 12.32 3.16
N ASP A 152 14.73 11.27 3.86
CA ASP A 152 16.01 10.62 3.60
C ASP A 152 15.91 9.58 2.48
N GLN A 153 16.99 9.43 1.72
CA GLN A 153 17.08 8.42 0.66
C GLN A 153 17.32 7.03 1.26
N LEU A 154 16.26 6.24 1.41
CA LEU A 154 16.31 4.88 1.97
C LEU A 154 16.69 3.78 0.95
N GLY A 155 16.89 4.14 -0.32
CA GLY A 155 17.27 3.19 -1.37
C GLY A 155 16.07 2.61 -2.13
N GLU A 156 16.23 1.44 -2.76
CA GLU A 156 15.15 0.79 -3.53
C GLU A 156 14.14 0.05 -2.65
N ASN A 157 14.62 -0.51 -1.54
CA ASN A 157 13.83 -1.16 -0.51
C ASN A 157 14.03 -0.40 0.81
N PRO A 158 13.04 0.40 1.25
CA PRO A 158 13.21 1.24 2.43
C PRO A 158 13.40 0.40 3.70
N PHE A 159 12.83 -0.80 3.76
CA PHE A 159 12.95 -1.69 4.92
C PHE A 159 14.36 -2.19 5.19
N GLU A 160 15.24 -2.20 4.19
CA GLU A 160 16.65 -2.58 4.38
C GLU A 160 17.50 -1.44 4.98
N ALA A 161 17.00 -0.20 4.94
CA ALA A 161 17.67 0.98 5.46
C ALA A 161 17.12 1.47 6.82
N LEU A 162 15.99 0.90 7.27
CA LEU A 162 15.45 1.21 8.59
C LEU A 162 16.30 0.55 9.69
N GLU A 163 16.67 1.32 10.71
CA GLU A 163 17.48 0.90 11.84
C GLU A 163 16.61 0.83 13.10
N ASP A 164 16.72 -0.27 13.85
CA ASP A 164 15.91 -0.50 15.06
C ASP A 164 16.09 0.62 16.11
N GLY A 165 14.97 1.21 16.51
CA GLY A 165 14.90 2.26 17.53
C GLY A 165 15.16 3.67 17.01
N GLU A 166 15.30 3.84 15.69
CA GLU A 166 15.47 5.14 15.06
C GLU A 166 14.14 5.79 14.66
N SER A 167 14.17 7.12 14.61
CA SER A 167 13.06 7.96 14.15
C SER A 167 13.45 8.67 12.86
N TYR A 168 12.53 8.72 11.90
CA TYR A 168 12.71 9.33 10.59
C TYR A 168 11.73 10.49 10.39
N THR A 169 12.08 11.44 9.53
CA THR A 169 11.13 12.46 9.09
C THR A 169 10.53 12.08 7.74
N ALA A 170 9.23 12.31 7.61
CA ALA A 170 8.48 11.98 6.42
C ALA A 170 7.31 12.94 6.20
N SER A 171 6.74 12.90 5.00
CA SER A 171 5.39 13.39 4.73
C SER A 171 4.42 12.21 4.57
N ILE A 172 3.16 12.43 4.94
CA ILE A 172 2.10 11.42 4.87
C ILE A 172 1.00 11.92 3.95
N SER A 173 0.54 11.07 3.02
CA SER A 173 -0.65 11.31 2.21
C SER A 173 -1.61 10.13 2.31
N ILE A 174 -2.85 10.39 2.70
CA ILE A 174 -3.93 9.40 2.81
C ILE A 174 -4.95 9.73 1.73
N SER A 175 -5.09 8.85 0.74
CA SER A 175 -6.01 9.06 -0.37
C SER A 175 -7.03 7.94 -0.48
N LYS A 176 -8.23 8.27 -0.94
CA LYS A 176 -9.23 7.28 -1.33
C LYS A 176 -8.69 6.40 -2.45
N VAL A 177 -8.86 5.08 -2.30
CA VAL A 177 -8.59 4.13 -3.39
C VAL A 177 -9.73 4.22 -4.40
N ALA A 178 -9.40 4.50 -5.66
CA ALA A 178 -10.38 4.58 -6.72
C ALA A 178 -11.11 3.24 -6.83
N SER A 179 -12.45 3.30 -6.82
CA SER A 179 -13.24 2.10 -7.11
C SER A 179 -12.90 1.70 -8.54
N ILE A 180 -12.37 0.48 -8.73
CA ILE A 180 -12.22 -0.10 -10.06
C ILE A 180 -13.65 -0.27 -10.57
N GLY A 181 -14.15 0.76 -11.27
CA GLY A 181 -15.46 0.72 -11.88
C GLY A 181 -15.53 -0.56 -12.70
N VAL A 182 -16.63 -1.29 -12.59
CA VAL A 182 -16.87 -2.49 -13.39
C VAL A 182 -16.63 -2.07 -14.84
N VAL A 183 -15.48 -2.42 -15.41
CA VAL A 183 -15.14 -2.04 -16.78
C VAL A 183 -16.30 -2.57 -17.61
N PRO A 184 -17.10 -1.71 -18.28
CA PRO A 184 -18.20 -2.20 -19.07
C PRO A 184 -17.59 -3.18 -20.07
N LEU A 185 -17.94 -4.47 -19.93
CA LEU A 185 -17.44 -5.52 -20.79
C LEU A 185 -17.56 -4.99 -22.23
N PRO A 186 -16.47 -5.00 -23.02
CA PRO A 186 -16.54 -4.50 -24.38
C PRO A 186 -17.76 -5.13 -25.04
N ALA A 187 -18.67 -4.33 -25.59
CA ALA A 187 -19.87 -4.84 -26.26
C ALA A 187 -19.54 -5.85 -27.39
N ALA A 188 -18.26 -5.93 -27.78
CA ALA A 188 -17.67 -6.95 -28.61
C ALA A 188 -17.76 -8.38 -28.06
N LEU A 189 -17.77 -8.62 -26.74
CA LEU A 189 -17.84 -9.98 -26.18
C LEU A 189 -19.19 -10.68 -26.49
N PRO A 190 -20.35 -10.05 -26.24
CA PRO A 190 -21.64 -10.58 -26.69
C PRO A 190 -21.72 -10.76 -28.21
N LEU A 191 -21.12 -9.86 -28.99
CA LEU A 191 -21.04 -9.94 -30.46
C LEU A 191 -20.17 -11.11 -30.95
N LEU A 192 -19.06 -11.40 -30.28
CA LEU A 192 -18.21 -12.56 -30.57
C LEU A 192 -18.93 -13.87 -30.27
N VAL A 193 -19.60 -13.97 -29.12
CA VAL A 193 -20.37 -15.16 -28.75
C VAL A 193 -21.49 -15.41 -29.76
N THR A 194 -22.22 -14.37 -30.17
CA THR A 194 -23.28 -14.50 -31.19
C THR A 194 -22.73 -14.83 -32.58
N ALA A 195 -21.57 -14.29 -32.97
CA ALA A 195 -20.91 -14.63 -34.23
C ALA A 195 -20.49 -16.11 -34.28
N PHE A 196 -19.92 -16.65 -33.19
CA PHE A 196 -19.54 -18.06 -33.12
C PHE A 196 -20.74 -19.01 -33.10
N VAL A 197 -21.83 -18.65 -32.42
CA VAL A 197 -23.09 -19.41 -32.47
C VAL A 197 -23.67 -19.39 -33.89
N GLY A 198 -23.67 -18.24 -34.56
CA GLY A 198 -24.11 -18.10 -35.95
C GLY A 198 -23.29 -18.95 -36.92
N LEU A 199 -21.97 -18.92 -36.82
CA LEU A 199 -21.06 -19.74 -37.63
C LEU A 199 -21.25 -21.25 -37.39
N GLY A 200 -21.50 -21.66 -36.14
CA GLY A 200 -21.80 -23.05 -35.79
C GLY A 200 -23.12 -23.56 -36.39
N LEU A 201 -24.13 -22.69 -36.50
CA LEU A 201 -25.43 -23.02 -37.11
C LEU A 201 -25.36 -23.08 -38.65
N ILE A 202 -24.54 -22.24 -39.28
CA ILE A 202 -24.36 -22.25 -40.75
C ILE A 202 -23.65 -23.53 -41.21
N ARG A 203 -22.71 -24.07 -40.42
CA ARG A 203 -22.00 -25.34 -40.75
C ARG A 203 -22.85 -26.60 -40.61
N ARG A 204 -24.07 -26.53 -40.05
CA ARG A 204 -24.96 -27.70 -39.86
C ARG A 204 -25.99 -27.91 -40.97
N LYS A 205 -26.00 -27.09 -42.02
CA LYS A 205 -26.80 -27.38 -43.21
C LYS A 205 -25.95 -28.15 -44.25
N PRO A 206 -26.34 -29.39 -44.61
CA PRO A 206 -25.71 -30.16 -45.69
C PRO A 206 -25.99 -29.56 -47.07
#